data_AF-A0A6G1ECQ8-F1
#
_entry.id   AF-A0A6G1ECQ8-F1
#
_cell.length_a   1.000
_cell.length_b   1.000
_cell.length_c   1.000
_cell.angle_alpha   90.00
_cell.angle_beta   90.00
_cell.angle_gamma   90.00
#
_symmetry.space_group_name_H-M   'P 1'
#
loop_
_entity.id
_entity.type
_entity.pdbx_description
1 polymer ?
#
loop_
_entity_poly.entity_id
_entity_poly.type
_entity_poly.pdbx_seq_one_letter_code
_entity_poly.pdbx_strand_id
1 'polypeptide(L)'
;MCPPPRARAPRVNRCGVTIELEWPGWWLEPDGDMALVRRVDAVVDDLVDIEDQLQHIRWCVELAVRFLLNAAGLLADSTDAAEDLFHGAVAVVAPDSPLLQASANAAARLAAGVFAGPLAAAVEGAEAQVNHLCATGGLLQVPMRDVGILDSAHTNAALRFGGCAPHIRVEPGDELWWRWRRQRVEATIAAKEAYLRLGHAAGLAGEALDVLRSPSRGPQVEEAEEVLREAIDHVEMAREALDVMDTAVVLERLAILEIMDTHA
;
A
#
# COMPACT_ATOMS: atom_id res chain seq x y z
N MET A 1 10.05 20.96 38.95
CA MET A 1 8.68 20.53 38.62
C MET A 1 8.25 21.25 37.35
N CYS A 2 8.29 20.56 36.21
CA CYS A 2 7.71 21.10 34.97
C CYS A 2 6.18 20.89 35.01
N PRO A 3 5.38 21.86 34.53
CA PRO A 3 3.92 21.69 34.48
C PRO A 3 3.55 20.62 33.45
N PRO A 4 2.47 19.85 33.68
CA PRO A 4 2.01 18.84 32.74
C PRO A 4 1.58 19.48 31.41
N PRO A 5 1.83 18.81 30.26
CA PRO A 5 1.36 19.28 28.97
C PRO A 5 -0.17 19.28 28.95
N ARG A 6 -0.78 20.42 28.63
CA ARG A 6 -2.22 20.52 28.43
C ARG A 6 -2.62 19.71 27.20
N ALA A 7 -3.67 18.90 27.33
CA ALA A 7 -4.33 18.25 26.21
C ALA A 7 -4.60 19.27 25.09
N ARG A 8 -3.99 19.07 23.92
CA ARG A 8 -4.26 19.90 22.75
C ARG A 8 -5.57 19.42 22.12
N ALA A 9 -6.45 20.36 21.80
CA ALA A 9 -7.68 20.10 21.07
C ALA A 9 -7.40 19.31 19.76
N PRO A 10 -8.33 18.43 19.34
CA PRO A 10 -8.18 17.64 18.12
C PRO A 10 -7.89 18.54 16.92
N ARG A 11 -6.92 18.14 16.09
CA ARG A 11 -6.58 18.83 14.85
C ARG A 11 -7.20 18.07 13.68
N VAL A 12 -8.13 18.72 13.01
CA VAL A 12 -8.66 18.26 11.72
C VAL A 12 -7.60 18.56 10.66
N ASN A 13 -7.14 17.55 9.93
CA ASN A 13 -6.25 17.77 8.79
C ASN A 13 -7.05 18.28 7.58
N ARG A 14 -6.35 18.77 6.55
CA ARG A 14 -6.99 19.30 5.32
C ARG A 14 -7.85 18.29 4.56
N CYS A 15 -7.85 17.01 4.95
CA CYS A 15 -8.58 15.92 4.30
C CYS A 15 -9.85 15.51 5.06
N GLY A 16 -10.25 16.23 6.11
CA GLY A 16 -11.46 15.92 6.88
C GLY A 16 -11.34 14.69 7.79
N VAL A 17 -10.14 14.13 7.93
CA VAL A 17 -9.85 13.06 8.89
C VAL A 17 -9.60 13.70 10.25
N THR A 18 -10.45 13.35 11.21
CA THR A 18 -10.24 13.71 12.62
C THR A 18 -9.19 12.76 13.18
N ILE A 19 -7.97 13.25 13.39
CA ILE A 19 -6.95 12.52 14.13
C ILE A 19 -7.19 12.87 15.60
N GLU A 20 -7.92 12.02 16.31
CA GLU A 20 -7.88 12.03 17.76
C GLU A 20 -6.51 11.50 18.17
N LEU A 21 -5.59 12.42 18.49
CA LEU A 21 -4.42 12.10 19.29
C LEU A 21 -4.92 11.82 20.71
N GLU A 22 -5.54 10.67 20.91
CA GLU A 22 -5.76 10.14 22.25
C GLU A 22 -4.38 9.77 22.81
N TRP A 23 -3.80 10.69 23.57
CA TRP A 23 -2.80 10.33 24.56
C TRP A 23 -3.55 9.49 25.59
N PRO A 24 -3.43 8.16 25.62
CA PRO A 24 -4.32 7.40 26.46
C PRO A 24 -3.86 7.59 27.91
N GLY A 25 -4.79 7.80 28.84
CA GLY A 25 -4.55 8.29 30.21
C GLY A 25 -3.58 7.50 31.09
N TRP A 26 -2.94 6.43 30.59
CA TRP A 26 -1.86 5.68 31.22
C TRP A 26 -0.46 6.34 31.11
N TRP A 27 -0.34 7.52 30.51
CA TRP A 27 0.93 8.30 30.45
C TRP A 27 1.44 8.83 31.80
N LEU A 28 0.71 8.63 32.92
CA LEU A 28 0.97 9.32 34.19
C LEU A 28 1.25 8.43 35.42
N GLU A 29 1.35 7.11 35.29
CA GLU A 29 1.65 6.25 36.45
C GLU A 29 3.08 5.68 36.43
N PRO A 30 3.85 5.86 37.52
CA PRO A 30 5.20 5.35 37.66
C PRO A 30 5.15 3.90 38.13
N ASP A 31 4.58 3.01 37.31
CA ASP A 31 4.72 1.58 37.57
C ASP A 31 6.08 1.14 37.05
N GLY A 32 6.84 0.45 37.91
CA GLY A 32 8.28 0.19 37.77
C GLY A 32 8.71 -0.56 36.50
N ASP A 33 9.98 -0.95 36.45
CA ASP A 33 10.67 -1.46 35.25
C ASP A 33 9.88 -2.50 34.42
N MET A 34 9.10 -3.37 35.07
CA MET A 34 8.21 -4.35 34.42
C MET A 34 7.05 -3.77 33.59
N ALA A 35 6.60 -2.55 33.88
CA ALA A 35 5.61 -1.84 33.07
C ALA A 35 6.26 -1.08 31.90
N LEU A 36 7.54 -0.75 32.00
CA LEU A 36 8.31 -0.16 30.91
C LEU A 36 8.67 -1.21 29.85
N VAL A 37 9.17 -2.38 30.27
CA VAL A 37 9.48 -3.49 29.35
C VAL A 37 8.25 -3.89 28.54
N ARG A 38 7.10 -4.11 29.19
CA ARG A 38 5.83 -4.41 28.50
C ARG A 38 5.37 -3.34 27.50
N ARG A 39 5.72 -2.07 27.72
CA ARG A 39 5.39 -0.98 26.79
C ARG A 39 6.31 -0.99 25.57
N VAL A 40 7.57 -1.36 25.73
CA VAL A 40 8.48 -1.51 24.59
C VAL A 40 8.18 -2.79 23.81
N ASP A 41 7.85 -3.90 24.50
CA ASP A 41 7.35 -5.13 23.87
C ASP A 41 6.13 -4.85 22.98
N ALA A 42 5.16 -4.07 23.47
CA ALA A 42 3.99 -3.70 22.68
C ALA A 42 4.34 -2.90 21.41
N VAL A 43 5.41 -2.09 21.43
CA VAL A 43 5.90 -1.41 20.22
C VAL A 43 6.52 -2.41 19.26
N VAL A 44 7.28 -3.39 19.76
CA VAL A 44 7.85 -4.45 18.93
C VAL A 44 6.74 -5.26 18.27
N ASP A 45 5.69 -5.61 19.02
CA ASP A 45 4.50 -6.28 18.50
C ASP A 45 3.79 -5.42 17.43
N ASP A 46 3.61 -4.11 17.68
CA ASP A 46 3.04 -3.19 16.67
C ASP A 46 3.87 -3.22 15.37
N LEU A 47 5.21 -3.26 15.44
CA LEU A 47 6.07 -3.31 14.26
C LEU A 47 5.99 -4.65 13.53
N VAL A 48 5.80 -5.76 14.23
CA VAL A 48 5.54 -7.07 13.61
C VAL A 48 4.21 -7.08 12.87
N ASP A 49 3.15 -6.52 13.48
CA ASP A 49 1.84 -6.39 12.83
C ASP A 49 1.94 -5.51 11.56
N ILE A 50 2.78 -4.47 11.57
CA ILE A 50 3.07 -3.62 10.41
C ILE A 50 3.80 -4.41 9.31
N GLU A 51 4.80 -5.24 9.67
CA GLU A 51 5.50 -6.13 8.72
C GLU A 51 4.50 -7.07 8.03
N ASP A 52 3.57 -7.69 8.76
CA ASP A 52 2.56 -8.59 8.20
C ASP A 52 1.58 -7.85 7.26
N GLN A 53 1.15 -6.64 7.64
CA GLN A 53 0.29 -5.81 6.80
C GLN A 53 0.99 -5.36 5.51
N LEU A 54 2.29 -5.07 5.56
CA LEU A 54 3.08 -4.74 4.37
C LEU A 54 3.08 -5.86 3.35
N GLN A 55 3.19 -7.12 3.79
CA GLN A 55 3.14 -8.27 2.89
C GLN A 55 1.79 -8.38 2.17
N HIS A 56 0.68 -8.10 2.88
CA HIS A 56 -0.65 -8.05 2.28
C HIS A 56 -0.75 -6.95 1.20
N ILE A 57 -0.26 -5.74 1.51
CA ILE A 57 -0.27 -4.62 0.58
C ILE A 57 0.56 -4.93 -0.67
N ARG A 58 1.77 -5.50 -0.50
CA ARG A 58 2.65 -5.89 -1.62
C ARG A 58 1.96 -6.88 -2.54
N TRP A 59 1.29 -7.88 -1.99
CA TRP A 59 0.51 -8.84 -2.78
C TRP A 59 -0.60 -8.16 -3.61
N CYS A 60 -1.33 -7.21 -3.03
CA CYS A 60 -2.33 -6.41 -3.76
C CYS A 60 -1.70 -5.58 -4.89
N VAL A 61 -0.56 -4.95 -4.64
CA VAL A 61 0.19 -4.16 -5.63
C VAL A 61 0.69 -5.05 -6.78
N GLU A 62 1.23 -6.24 -6.49
CA GLU A 62 1.63 -7.20 -7.51
C GLU A 62 0.47 -7.67 -8.40
N LEU A 63 -0.70 -7.88 -7.80
CA LEU A 63 -1.90 -8.18 -8.56
C LEU A 63 -2.32 -7.02 -9.45
N ALA A 64 -2.23 -5.78 -8.96
CA ALA A 64 -2.55 -4.60 -9.76
C ALA A 64 -1.63 -4.49 -10.99
N VAL A 65 -0.31 -4.70 -10.82
CA VAL A 65 0.65 -4.74 -11.95
C VAL A 65 0.23 -5.78 -12.98
N ARG A 66 -0.10 -7.01 -12.55
CA ARG A 66 -0.51 -8.09 -13.48
C ARG A 66 -1.77 -7.72 -14.26
N PHE A 67 -2.76 -7.12 -13.62
CA PHE A 67 -3.97 -6.68 -14.29
C PHE A 67 -3.70 -5.55 -15.28
N LEU A 68 -2.84 -4.59 -14.94
CA LEU A 68 -2.45 -3.52 -15.87
C LEU A 68 -1.65 -4.05 -17.06
N LEU A 69 -0.68 -4.94 -16.83
CA LEU A 69 0.09 -5.61 -17.88
C LEU A 69 -0.81 -6.40 -18.82
N ASN A 70 -1.78 -7.14 -18.27
CA ASN A 70 -2.75 -7.88 -19.08
C ASN A 70 -3.63 -6.94 -19.90
N ALA A 71 -4.11 -5.83 -19.32
CA ALA A 71 -4.91 -4.85 -20.04
C ALA A 71 -4.10 -4.18 -21.17
N ALA A 72 -2.86 -3.77 -20.91
CA ALA A 72 -1.98 -3.20 -21.92
C ALA A 72 -1.63 -4.23 -23.02
N GLY A 73 -1.37 -5.48 -22.65
CA GLY A 73 -1.09 -6.58 -23.60
C GLY A 73 -2.28 -6.88 -24.51
N LEU A 74 -3.50 -6.85 -23.99
CA LEU A 74 -4.72 -6.98 -24.80
C LEU A 74 -4.82 -5.89 -25.86
N LEU A 75 -4.43 -4.65 -25.55
CA LEU A 75 -4.47 -3.53 -26.49
C LEU A 75 -3.35 -3.62 -27.54
N ALA A 76 -2.16 -4.05 -27.14
CA ALA A 76 -1.00 -4.20 -28.02
C ALA A 76 -1.15 -5.36 -29.02
N ASP A 77 -1.63 -6.52 -28.56
CA ASP A 77 -1.68 -7.76 -29.34
C ASP A 77 -3.09 -8.04 -29.89
N SER A 78 -3.57 -7.19 -30.80
CA SER A 78 -4.89 -7.35 -31.44
C SER A 78 -5.05 -8.59 -32.35
N THR A 79 -4.13 -9.58 -32.31
CA THR A 79 -4.25 -10.82 -33.11
C THR A 79 -3.82 -12.16 -32.47
N ASP A 80 -2.98 -12.24 -31.42
CA ASP A 80 -2.46 -13.55 -30.93
C ASP A 80 -2.51 -13.79 -29.38
N ALA A 81 -2.76 -12.79 -28.53
CA ALA A 81 -2.53 -12.90 -27.07
C ALA A 81 -3.67 -13.52 -26.23
N ALA A 82 -4.83 -13.80 -26.80
CA ALA A 82 -5.99 -14.26 -26.03
C ALA A 82 -5.81 -15.65 -25.40
N GLU A 83 -4.93 -16.50 -25.96
CA GLU A 83 -4.74 -17.89 -25.52
C GLU A 83 -3.80 -18.00 -24.30
N ASP A 84 -2.73 -17.19 -24.25
CA ASP A 84 -1.78 -17.18 -23.12
C ASP A 84 -2.36 -16.48 -21.87
N LEU A 85 -3.24 -15.49 -22.06
CA LEU A 85 -3.86 -14.71 -20.98
C LEU A 85 -4.87 -15.52 -20.13
N PHE A 86 -5.52 -16.54 -20.71
CA PHE A 86 -6.48 -17.38 -20.01
C PHE A 86 -5.81 -18.27 -18.95
N HIS A 87 -4.56 -18.70 -19.19
CA HIS A 87 -3.82 -19.54 -18.27
C HIS A 87 -3.22 -18.77 -17.08
N GLY A 88 -2.81 -17.49 -17.28
CA GLY A 88 -2.22 -16.67 -16.22
C GLY A 88 -3.22 -16.16 -15.17
N ALA A 89 -4.44 -15.79 -15.59
CA ALA A 89 -5.45 -15.22 -14.68
C ALA A 89 -6.10 -16.25 -13.74
N VAL A 90 -6.12 -17.53 -14.11
CA VAL A 90 -6.73 -18.62 -13.32
C VAL A 90 -5.76 -19.22 -12.31
N ALA A 91 -4.44 -19.16 -12.57
CA ALA A 91 -3.44 -19.85 -11.75
C ALA A 91 -3.11 -19.18 -10.40
N VAL A 92 -3.53 -17.94 -10.17
CA VAL A 92 -3.02 -17.11 -9.06
C VAL A 92 -4.06 -16.85 -7.97
N VAL A 93 -5.34 -17.12 -8.22
CA VAL A 93 -6.41 -16.71 -7.31
C VAL A 93 -6.76 -17.82 -6.33
N ALA A 94 -6.74 -17.51 -5.02
CA ALA A 94 -7.22 -18.41 -3.99
C ALA A 94 -8.69 -18.83 -4.28
N PRO A 95 -9.05 -20.12 -4.08
CA PRO A 95 -10.29 -20.71 -4.58
C PRO A 95 -11.59 -20.03 -4.11
N ASP A 96 -11.54 -19.25 -3.03
CA ASP A 96 -12.72 -18.61 -2.41
C ASP A 96 -12.74 -17.07 -2.55
N SER A 97 -11.88 -16.49 -3.39
CA SER A 97 -11.85 -15.04 -3.56
C SER A 97 -12.95 -14.54 -4.51
N PRO A 98 -13.68 -13.45 -4.17
CA PRO A 98 -14.54 -12.73 -5.12
C PRO A 98 -13.80 -12.31 -6.40
N LEU A 99 -12.47 -12.18 -6.32
CA LEU A 99 -11.58 -11.94 -7.46
C LEU A 99 -11.62 -13.10 -8.46
N LEU A 100 -11.79 -14.35 -8.03
CA LEU A 100 -11.81 -15.52 -8.91
C LEU A 100 -13.03 -15.46 -9.85
N GLN A 101 -14.15 -14.97 -9.33
CA GLN A 101 -15.38 -14.83 -10.10
C GLN A 101 -15.34 -13.62 -11.04
N ALA A 102 -14.64 -12.54 -10.66
CA ALA A 102 -14.38 -11.40 -11.52
C ALA A 102 -13.39 -11.74 -12.65
N SER A 103 -12.28 -12.42 -12.33
CA SER A 103 -11.29 -12.94 -13.27
C SER A 103 -11.91 -13.96 -14.23
N ALA A 104 -12.73 -14.89 -13.72
CA ALA A 104 -13.45 -15.86 -14.56
C ALA A 104 -14.49 -15.19 -15.47
N ASN A 105 -15.18 -14.14 -15.01
CA ASN A 105 -16.10 -13.38 -15.85
C ASN A 105 -15.37 -12.56 -16.92
N ALA A 106 -14.23 -11.97 -16.61
CA ALA A 106 -13.39 -11.27 -17.58
C ALA A 106 -12.83 -12.25 -18.63
N ALA A 107 -12.34 -13.41 -18.19
CA ALA A 107 -11.87 -14.48 -19.05
C ALA A 107 -13.00 -15.06 -19.93
N ALA A 108 -14.20 -15.22 -19.39
CA ALA A 108 -15.38 -15.67 -20.15
C ALA A 108 -15.84 -14.63 -21.19
N ARG A 109 -15.73 -13.32 -20.88
CA ARG A 109 -16.03 -12.24 -21.83
C ARG A 109 -14.98 -12.14 -22.94
N LEU A 110 -13.70 -12.32 -22.61
CA LEU A 110 -12.63 -12.45 -23.61
C LEU A 110 -12.88 -13.64 -24.54
N ALA A 111 -13.25 -14.79 -23.99
CA ALA A 111 -13.62 -15.97 -24.78
C ALA A 111 -14.87 -15.75 -25.65
N ALA A 112 -15.85 -14.97 -25.16
CA ALA A 112 -17.03 -14.60 -25.93
C ALA A 112 -16.72 -13.56 -27.03
N GLY A 113 -15.76 -12.67 -26.81
CA GLY A 113 -15.33 -11.63 -27.74
C GLY A 113 -14.63 -12.17 -29.00
N VAL A 114 -14.12 -13.40 -28.98
CA VAL A 114 -13.59 -14.11 -30.16
C VAL A 114 -14.60 -14.12 -31.33
N PHE A 115 -15.90 -13.96 -31.05
CA PHE A 115 -16.96 -13.90 -32.07
C PHE A 115 -17.31 -12.48 -32.58
N ALA A 116 -16.81 -11.40 -31.96
CA ALA A 116 -17.16 -10.00 -32.26
C ALA A 116 -16.10 -9.23 -33.08
N GLY A 117 -14.99 -9.89 -33.45
CA GLY A 117 -13.82 -9.27 -34.09
C GLY A 117 -12.75 -8.94 -33.05
N PRO A 118 -11.46 -9.27 -33.32
CA PRO A 118 -10.43 -9.37 -32.30
C PRO A 118 -10.13 -8.05 -31.55
N LEU A 119 -10.21 -6.90 -32.23
CA LEU A 119 -10.00 -5.60 -31.60
C LEU A 119 -11.14 -5.21 -30.64
N ALA A 120 -12.40 -5.49 -30.97
CA ALA A 120 -13.52 -5.15 -30.09
C ALA A 120 -13.48 -5.98 -28.80
N ALA A 121 -13.10 -7.25 -28.91
CA ALA A 121 -12.90 -8.16 -27.79
C ALA A 121 -11.75 -7.73 -26.87
N ALA A 122 -10.62 -7.35 -27.46
CA ALA A 122 -9.46 -6.82 -26.74
C ALA A 122 -9.81 -5.58 -25.92
N VAL A 123 -10.50 -4.61 -26.54
CA VAL A 123 -10.94 -3.38 -25.87
C VAL A 123 -11.92 -3.68 -24.73
N GLU A 124 -12.91 -4.56 -24.94
CA GLU A 124 -13.86 -4.94 -23.87
C GLU A 124 -13.17 -5.69 -22.71
N GLY A 125 -12.19 -6.54 -23.01
CA GLY A 125 -11.38 -7.24 -22.01
C GLY A 125 -10.51 -6.29 -21.20
N ALA A 126 -9.81 -5.37 -21.86
CA ALA A 126 -9.02 -4.33 -21.22
C ALA A 126 -9.91 -3.43 -20.35
N GLU A 127 -11.08 -2.99 -20.88
CA GLU A 127 -12.04 -2.18 -20.11
C GLU A 127 -12.47 -2.91 -18.84
N ALA A 128 -12.81 -4.20 -18.93
CA ALA A 128 -13.24 -4.98 -17.78
C ALA A 128 -12.16 -5.08 -16.69
N GLN A 129 -10.90 -5.27 -17.10
CA GLN A 129 -9.77 -5.34 -16.17
C GLN A 129 -9.48 -3.99 -15.53
N VAL A 130 -9.39 -2.92 -16.32
CA VAL A 130 -9.12 -1.56 -15.81
C VAL A 130 -10.27 -1.09 -14.92
N ASN A 131 -11.53 -1.38 -15.28
CA ASN A 131 -12.68 -1.08 -14.43
C ASN A 131 -12.62 -1.81 -13.08
N HIS A 132 -12.07 -3.04 -13.04
CA HIS A 132 -11.88 -3.77 -11.79
C HIS A 132 -10.79 -3.13 -10.90
N LEU A 133 -9.72 -2.61 -11.50
CA LEU A 133 -8.68 -1.87 -10.78
C LEU A 133 -9.22 -0.58 -10.16
N CYS A 134 -10.03 0.16 -10.94
CA CYS A 134 -10.55 1.49 -10.59
C CYS A 134 -11.83 1.46 -9.73
N ALA A 135 -12.52 0.31 -9.64
CA ALA A 135 -13.73 0.17 -8.85
C ALA A 135 -13.50 0.57 -7.38
N THR A 136 -14.57 0.97 -6.69
CA THR A 136 -14.51 1.18 -5.24
C THR A 136 -14.12 -0.12 -4.56
N GLY A 137 -12.99 -0.12 -3.84
CA GLY A 137 -12.40 -1.35 -3.29
C GLY A 137 -11.66 -2.21 -4.32
N GLY A 138 -11.31 -1.64 -5.46
CA GLY A 138 -10.47 -2.25 -6.49
C GLY A 138 -8.99 -2.29 -6.11
N LEU A 139 -8.21 -3.02 -6.91
CA LEU A 139 -6.82 -3.38 -6.62
C LEU A 139 -5.82 -2.20 -6.58
N LEU A 140 -6.22 -0.98 -6.96
CA LEU A 140 -5.42 0.23 -6.76
C LEU A 140 -5.88 1.05 -5.54
N GLN A 141 -7.17 1.04 -5.22
CA GLN A 141 -7.71 1.81 -4.09
C GLN A 141 -7.46 1.14 -2.74
N VAL A 142 -7.56 -0.19 -2.68
CA VAL A 142 -7.32 -0.97 -1.45
C VAL A 142 -5.90 -0.77 -0.94
N PRO A 143 -4.84 -1.08 -1.71
CA PRO A 143 -3.47 -0.89 -1.22
C PRO A 143 -3.18 0.58 -0.91
N MET A 144 -3.70 1.55 -1.68
CA MET A 144 -3.53 2.96 -1.37
C MET A 144 -4.11 3.34 0.01
N ARG A 145 -5.34 2.88 0.30
CA ARG A 145 -5.98 3.09 1.61
C ARG A 145 -5.17 2.42 2.71
N ASP A 146 -4.75 1.18 2.49
CA ASP A 146 -4.07 0.36 3.49
C ASP A 146 -2.69 0.92 3.82
N VAL A 147 -1.95 1.47 2.83
CA VAL A 147 -0.72 2.23 3.07
C VAL A 147 -0.95 3.44 3.98
N GLY A 148 -2.06 4.17 3.80
CA GLY A 148 -2.40 5.29 4.68
C GLY A 148 -2.72 4.88 6.12
N ILE A 149 -3.37 3.74 6.30
CA ILE A 149 -3.62 3.14 7.62
C ILE A 149 -2.30 2.70 8.25
N LEU A 150 -1.45 2.05 7.46
CA LEU A 150 -0.14 1.56 7.88
C LEU A 150 0.80 2.69 8.31
N ASP A 151 0.90 3.79 7.54
CA ASP A 151 1.69 4.98 7.92
C ASP A 151 1.21 5.58 9.25
N SER A 152 -0.10 5.55 9.49
CA SER A 152 -0.69 6.00 10.75
C SER A 152 -0.34 5.06 11.91
N ALA A 153 -0.42 3.75 11.70
CA ALA A 153 -0.03 2.73 12.69
C ALA A 153 1.46 2.84 13.04
N HIS A 154 2.31 2.94 12.03
CA HIS A 154 3.76 3.13 12.17
C HIS A 154 4.10 4.43 12.91
N THR A 155 3.44 5.54 12.56
CA THR A 155 3.57 6.80 13.27
C THR A 155 3.20 6.67 14.75
N ASN A 156 2.13 5.93 15.07
CA ASN A 156 1.71 5.70 16.44
C ASN A 156 2.71 4.84 17.23
N ALA A 157 3.21 3.75 16.65
CA ALA A 157 4.26 2.91 17.25
C ALA A 157 5.51 3.76 17.56
N ALA A 158 5.95 4.57 16.60
CA ALA A 158 7.10 5.44 16.76
C ALA A 158 6.90 6.54 17.83
N LEU A 159 5.68 7.05 17.99
CA LEU A 159 5.35 7.99 19.08
C LEU A 159 5.36 7.31 20.45
N ARG A 160 4.84 6.08 20.55
CA ARG A 160 4.89 5.27 21.78
C ARG A 160 6.35 5.00 22.18
N PHE A 161 7.19 4.59 21.23
CA PHE A 161 8.61 4.38 21.51
C PHE A 161 9.30 5.67 21.95
N GLY A 162 9.07 6.79 21.25
CA GLY A 162 9.63 8.07 21.63
C GLY A 162 9.25 8.53 23.04
N GLY A 163 8.10 8.07 23.55
CA GLY A 163 7.70 8.26 24.95
C GLY A 163 8.38 7.32 25.94
N CYS A 164 8.73 6.10 25.52
CA CYS A 164 9.41 5.11 26.35
C CYS A 164 10.93 5.36 26.43
N ALA A 165 11.53 5.86 25.35
CA ALA A 165 12.98 6.03 25.21
C ALA A 165 13.68 6.75 26.39
N PRO A 166 13.16 7.87 26.94
CA PRO A 166 13.81 8.53 28.07
C PRO A 166 13.86 7.68 29.34
N HIS A 167 12.92 6.74 29.51
CA HIS A 167 12.83 5.88 30.69
C HIS A 167 13.78 4.68 30.62
N ILE A 168 14.18 4.29 29.42
CA ILE A 168 15.23 3.28 29.17
C ILE A 168 16.60 3.92 28.91
N ARG A 169 16.79 5.18 29.34
CA ARG A 169 18.06 5.95 29.23
C ARG A 169 18.59 6.10 27.81
N VAL A 170 17.71 6.07 26.81
CA VAL A 170 18.05 6.46 25.44
C VAL A 170 17.71 7.93 25.27
N GLU A 171 18.74 8.77 25.11
CA GLU A 171 18.58 10.21 24.99
C GLU A 171 18.62 10.70 23.53
N PRO A 172 17.89 11.77 23.19
CA PRO A 172 18.03 12.44 21.93
C PRO A 172 19.47 12.95 21.70
N GLY A 173 20.23 12.24 20.87
CA GLY A 173 21.63 12.53 20.62
C GLY A 173 22.50 11.28 20.56
N ASP A 174 22.05 10.21 21.21
CA ASP A 174 22.75 8.92 21.25
C ASP A 174 22.76 8.25 19.88
N GLU A 175 23.77 7.42 19.63
CA GLU A 175 23.89 6.67 18.37
C GLU A 175 22.67 5.78 18.13
N LEU A 176 22.21 5.07 19.16
CA LEU A 176 21.02 4.22 19.11
C LEU A 176 19.75 5.01 18.80
N TRP A 177 19.61 6.21 19.39
CA TRP A 177 18.51 7.13 19.08
C TRP A 177 18.52 7.58 17.62
N TRP A 178 19.69 7.95 17.09
CA TRP A 178 19.83 8.37 15.71
C TRP A 178 19.58 7.23 14.72
N ARG A 179 20.01 6.02 15.06
CA ARG A 179 19.79 4.83 14.24
C ARG A 179 18.30 4.52 14.16
N TRP A 180 17.60 4.40 15.30
CA TRP A 180 16.15 4.23 15.34
C TRP A 180 15.43 5.33 14.55
N ARG A 181 15.75 6.60 14.84
CA ARG A 181 15.12 7.75 14.19
C ARG A 181 15.30 7.75 12.67
N ARG A 182 16.46 7.33 12.17
CA ARG A 182 16.74 7.25 10.73
C ARG A 182 15.79 6.26 10.07
N GLN A 183 15.68 5.06 10.62
CA GLN A 183 14.82 4.00 10.07
C GLN A 183 13.35 4.44 10.05
N ARG A 184 12.87 5.01 11.15
CA ARG A 184 11.54 5.59 11.22
C ARG A 184 11.28 6.62 10.11
N VAL A 185 12.21 7.57 9.92
CA VAL A 185 12.05 8.63 8.90
C VAL A 185 12.02 8.04 7.50
N GLU A 186 12.87 7.05 7.23
CA GLU A 186 12.94 6.34 5.96
C GLU A 186 11.63 5.59 5.67
N ALA A 187 11.09 4.86 6.64
CA ALA A 187 9.78 4.20 6.54
C ALA A 187 8.64 5.20 6.24
N THR A 188 8.59 6.35 6.93
CA THR A 188 7.57 7.38 6.68
C THR A 188 7.69 8.02 5.28
N ILE A 189 8.91 8.26 4.79
CA ILE A 189 9.10 8.80 3.43
C ILE A 189 8.64 7.77 2.40
N ALA A 190 9.04 6.52 2.57
CA ALA A 190 8.68 5.41 1.70
C ALA A 190 7.16 5.17 1.65
N ALA A 191 6.48 5.18 2.80
CA ALA A 191 5.02 5.06 2.88
C ALA A 191 4.29 6.15 2.07
N LYS A 192 4.76 7.40 2.18
CA LYS A 192 4.18 8.53 1.44
C LYS A 192 4.43 8.42 -0.05
N GLU A 193 5.62 8.00 -0.45
CA GLU A 193 5.95 7.76 -1.85
C GLU A 193 5.03 6.68 -2.43
N ALA A 194 4.89 5.53 -1.75
CA ALA A 194 3.99 4.46 -2.15
C ALA A 194 2.54 4.95 -2.29
N TYR A 195 2.03 5.71 -1.31
CA TYR A 195 0.69 6.30 -1.35
C TYR A 195 0.49 7.20 -2.58
N LEU A 196 1.43 8.11 -2.84
CA LEU A 196 1.35 9.04 -3.96
C LEU A 196 1.39 8.32 -5.31
N ARG A 197 2.26 7.32 -5.43
CA ARG A 197 2.43 6.53 -6.66
C ARG A 197 1.20 5.69 -6.97
N LEU A 198 0.61 5.03 -5.97
CA LEU A 198 -0.66 4.31 -6.14
C LEU A 198 -1.81 5.26 -6.52
N GLY A 199 -1.84 6.46 -5.93
CA GLY A 199 -2.82 7.49 -6.28
C GLY A 199 -2.70 7.95 -7.74
N HIS A 200 -1.48 8.16 -8.23
CA HIS A 200 -1.23 8.49 -9.64
C HIS A 200 -1.63 7.35 -10.57
N ALA A 201 -1.22 6.10 -10.26
CA ALA A 201 -1.62 4.94 -11.04
C ALA A 201 -3.15 4.78 -11.13
N ALA A 202 -3.86 5.02 -10.02
CA ALA A 202 -5.32 5.01 -10.02
C ALA A 202 -5.93 6.11 -10.90
N GLY A 203 -5.33 7.30 -10.91
CA GLY A 203 -5.72 8.39 -11.80
C GLY A 203 -5.56 8.02 -13.28
N LEU A 204 -4.36 7.55 -13.65
CA LEU A 204 -4.04 7.13 -15.02
C LEU A 204 -4.91 5.95 -15.48
N ALA A 205 -5.12 4.95 -14.62
CA ALA A 205 -6.03 3.85 -14.93
C ALA A 205 -7.47 4.33 -15.14
N GLY A 206 -7.91 5.38 -14.42
CA GLY A 206 -9.19 6.04 -14.66
C GLY A 206 -9.24 6.73 -16.03
N GLU A 207 -8.19 7.46 -16.39
CA GLU A 207 -8.07 8.12 -17.70
C GLU A 207 -8.10 7.11 -18.85
N ALA A 208 -7.32 6.03 -18.74
CA ALA A 208 -7.33 4.94 -19.72
C ALA A 208 -8.72 4.30 -19.86
N LEU A 209 -9.46 4.14 -18.76
CA LEU A 209 -10.82 3.61 -18.78
C LEU A 209 -11.78 4.53 -19.53
N ASP A 210 -11.66 5.84 -19.35
CA ASP A 210 -12.48 6.83 -20.06
C ASP A 210 -12.19 6.80 -21.57
N VAL A 211 -10.92 6.63 -21.96
CA VAL A 211 -10.51 6.46 -23.36
C VAL A 211 -11.09 5.17 -23.95
N LEU A 212 -11.01 4.04 -23.24
CA LEU A 212 -11.55 2.76 -23.71
C LEU A 212 -13.08 2.78 -23.88
N ARG A 213 -13.79 3.58 -23.09
CA ARG A 213 -15.24 3.77 -23.17
C ARG A 213 -15.68 4.74 -24.27
N SER A 214 -14.73 5.48 -24.85
CA SER A 214 -15.03 6.41 -25.93
C SER A 214 -15.48 5.67 -27.20
N PRO A 215 -16.49 6.18 -27.92
CA PRO A 215 -17.00 5.55 -29.15
C PRO A 215 -16.01 5.56 -30.34
N SER A 216 -14.83 6.18 -30.21
CA SER A 216 -13.87 6.42 -31.31
C SER A 216 -12.66 5.46 -31.26
N ARG A 217 -12.84 4.21 -31.67
CA ARG A 217 -11.93 3.08 -31.36
C ARG A 217 -10.63 2.94 -32.19
N GLY A 218 -10.07 4.03 -32.71
CA GLY A 218 -8.86 4.00 -33.56
C GLY A 218 -7.60 4.51 -32.82
N PRO A 219 -7.21 5.79 -33.00
CA PRO A 219 -6.04 6.39 -32.32
C PRO A 219 -6.10 6.34 -30.78
N GLN A 220 -7.31 6.16 -30.22
CA GLN A 220 -7.56 6.12 -28.78
C GLN A 220 -7.12 4.81 -28.12
N VAL A 221 -6.95 3.72 -28.89
CA VAL A 221 -6.46 2.45 -28.33
C VAL A 221 -4.98 2.55 -27.98
N GLU A 222 -4.19 3.16 -28.85
CA GLU A 222 -2.76 3.44 -28.62
C GLU A 222 -2.58 4.42 -27.45
N GLU A 223 -3.42 5.46 -27.37
CA GLU A 223 -3.44 6.38 -26.23
C GLU A 223 -3.75 5.66 -24.91
N ALA A 224 -4.76 4.79 -24.86
CA ALA A 224 -5.09 4.02 -23.66
C ALA A 224 -3.94 3.07 -23.27
N GLU A 225 -3.27 2.45 -24.24
CA GLU A 225 -2.10 1.60 -24.00
C GLU A 225 -0.92 2.38 -23.41
N GLU A 226 -0.61 3.57 -23.94
CA GLU A 226 0.43 4.44 -23.41
C GLU A 226 0.12 4.88 -21.96
N VAL A 227 -1.11 5.30 -21.68
CA VAL A 227 -1.54 5.69 -20.33
C VAL A 227 -1.46 4.49 -19.36
N LEU A 228 -1.82 3.28 -19.82
CA LEU A 228 -1.70 2.07 -18.99
C LEU A 228 -0.23 1.72 -18.69
N ARG A 229 0.69 1.92 -19.64
CA ARG A 229 2.14 1.75 -19.38
C ARG A 229 2.64 2.71 -18.32
N GLU A 230 2.24 3.98 -18.40
CA GLU A 230 2.60 4.96 -17.37
C GLU A 230 2.00 4.58 -16.00
N ALA A 231 0.78 4.06 -15.98
CA ALA A 231 0.17 3.53 -14.75
C ALA A 231 1.00 2.36 -14.18
N ILE A 232 1.50 1.44 -15.02
CA ILE A 232 2.38 0.33 -14.61
C ILE A 232 3.65 0.87 -13.95
N ASP A 233 4.33 1.82 -14.58
CA ASP A 233 5.55 2.43 -14.04
C ASP A 233 5.29 3.01 -12.64
N HIS A 234 4.15 3.70 -12.45
CA HIS A 234 3.77 4.21 -11.13
C HIS A 234 3.51 3.10 -10.10
N VAL A 235 2.85 1.99 -10.47
CA VAL A 235 2.64 0.87 -9.54
C VAL A 235 3.97 0.18 -9.20
N GLU A 236 4.91 0.07 -10.15
CA GLU A 236 6.25 -0.48 -9.88
C GLU A 236 7.04 0.42 -8.93
N MET A 237 7.03 1.74 -9.13
CA MET A 237 7.63 2.69 -8.19
C MET A 237 7.00 2.60 -6.80
N ALA A 238 5.68 2.37 -6.71
CA ALA A 238 5.03 2.13 -5.43
C ALA A 238 5.53 0.84 -4.77
N ARG A 239 5.74 -0.23 -5.55
CA ARG A 239 6.30 -1.49 -5.05
C ARG A 239 7.71 -1.29 -4.48
N GLU A 240 8.57 -0.58 -5.20
CA GLU A 240 9.92 -0.25 -4.72
C GLU A 240 9.88 0.55 -3.41
N ALA A 241 8.96 1.52 -3.30
CA ALA A 241 8.78 2.27 -2.07
C ALA A 241 8.30 1.37 -0.91
N LEU A 242 7.41 0.41 -1.16
CA LEU A 242 7.00 -0.57 -0.13
C LEU A 242 8.16 -1.47 0.30
N ASP A 243 9.07 -1.85 -0.60
CA ASP A 243 10.26 -2.64 -0.27
C ASP A 243 11.23 -1.85 0.64
N VAL A 244 11.39 -0.54 0.40
CA VAL A 244 12.16 0.36 1.27
C VAL A 244 11.48 0.47 2.64
N MET A 245 10.16 0.62 2.68
CA MET A 245 9.41 0.71 3.94
C MET A 245 9.56 -0.57 4.77
N ASP A 246 9.43 -1.75 4.16
CA ASP A 246 9.62 -3.06 4.78
C ASP A 246 11.00 -3.17 5.43
N THR A 247 12.05 -2.85 4.65
CA THR A 247 13.42 -2.85 5.16
C THR A 247 13.59 -1.89 6.34
N ALA A 248 13.05 -0.68 6.24
CA ALA A 248 13.16 0.33 7.29
C ALA A 248 12.40 -0.07 8.58
N VAL A 249 11.21 -0.66 8.48
CA VAL A 249 10.44 -1.15 9.63
C VAL A 249 11.19 -2.28 10.35
N VAL A 250 11.75 -3.24 9.60
CA VAL A 250 12.55 -4.33 10.17
C VAL A 250 13.78 -3.77 10.90
N LEU A 251 14.50 -2.82 10.28
CA LEU A 251 15.66 -2.20 10.89
C LEU A 251 15.29 -1.34 12.11
N GLU A 252 14.12 -0.70 12.10
CA GLU A 252 13.58 0.02 13.26
C GLU A 252 13.33 -0.95 14.43
N ARG A 253 12.66 -2.07 14.18
CA ARG A 253 12.39 -3.11 15.18
C ARG A 253 13.68 -3.66 15.78
N LEU A 254 14.65 -4.01 14.94
CA LEU A 254 15.97 -4.48 15.39
C LEU A 254 16.70 -3.43 16.23
N ALA A 255 16.57 -2.14 15.88
CA ALA A 255 17.16 -1.08 16.67
C ALA A 255 16.52 -0.97 18.07
N ILE A 256 15.20 -1.15 18.17
CA ILE A 256 14.48 -1.17 19.45
C ILE A 256 14.87 -2.40 20.29
N LEU A 257 14.99 -3.57 19.69
CA LEU A 257 15.42 -4.78 20.40
C LEU A 257 16.85 -4.66 20.95
N GLU A 258 17.79 -4.10 20.18
CA GLU A 258 19.15 -3.86 20.68
C GLU A 258 19.17 -2.84 21.84
N ILE A 259 18.31 -1.81 21.76
CA ILE A 259 18.12 -0.87 22.86
C ILE A 259 17.63 -1.59 24.12
N MET A 260 16.68 -2.51 23.98
CA MET A 260 16.19 -3.30 25.12
C MET A 260 17.29 -4.17 25.71
N ASP A 261 18.05 -4.89 24.88
CA ASP A 261 19.15 -5.75 25.34
C ASP A 261 20.28 -4.98 26.05
N THR A 262 20.52 -3.73 25.64
CA THR A 262 21.55 -2.87 26.24
C THR A 262 21.11 -2.30 27.61
N HIS A 263 19.81 -2.25 27.87
CA HIS A 263 19.22 -1.59 29.04
C HIS A 263 18.40 -2.51 29.96
N ALA A 264 18.33 -3.82 29.65
CA ALA A 264 17.80 -4.89 30.51
C ALA A 264 18.79 -5.27 31.64
#